data_AF-A0A8T3WCT8-F1
#
_entry.id   AF-A0A8T3WCT8-F1
#
_cell.length_a   1.000
_cell.length_b   1.000
_cell.length_c   1.000
_cell.angle_alpha   90.00
_cell.angle_beta   90.00
_cell.angle_gamma   90.00
#
_symmetry.space_group_name_H-M   'P 1'
#
loop_
_entity.id
_entity.type
_entity.pdbx_description
1 polymer ?
#
loop_
_entity_poly.entity_id
_entity_poly.type
_entity_poly.pdbx_seq_one_letter_code
_entity_poly.pdbx_strand_id
1 'polypeptide(L)'
;MKGYKGKIKKKITTKLVGDAEKAFNDLNKIVGEQRSQGITSSKDITLLNAINRIFDVIATNPFYGENAKKDLIPKEYRQKYDVVTSLLLTCQIIGE
;
A
#
# COMPACT_ATOMS: atom_id res chain seq x y z
N MET A 1 3.22 19.50 -10.65
CA MET A 1 2.69 18.66 -9.55
C MET A 1 2.46 19.55 -8.33
N LYS A 2 1.22 19.70 -7.86
CA LYS A 2 0.92 20.50 -6.65
C LYS A 2 1.19 19.64 -5.41
N GLY A 3 2.36 19.83 -4.79
CA GLY A 3 2.70 19.19 -3.52
C GLY A 3 1.82 19.74 -2.40
N TYR A 4 1.30 18.85 -1.54
CA TYR A 4 0.49 19.21 -0.39
C TYR A 4 1.33 20.06 0.59
N LYS A 5 0.96 21.34 0.78
CA LYS A 5 1.63 22.28 1.71
C LYS A 5 1.06 22.21 3.14
N GLY A 6 0.80 21.01 3.64
CA GLY A 6 0.36 20.78 5.02
C GLY A 6 1.45 20.08 5.81
N LYS A 7 1.92 20.66 6.92
CA LYS A 7 2.87 19.99 7.82
C LYS A 7 2.17 18.82 8.52
N ILE A 8 2.27 17.62 7.96
CA ILE A 8 1.81 16.41 8.63
C ILE A 8 2.78 16.14 9.78
N LYS A 9 2.38 16.49 11.01
CA LYS A 9 3.20 16.31 12.23
C LYS A 9 3.24 14.85 12.71
N LYS A 10 2.38 13.98 12.18
CA LYS A 10 2.29 12.56 12.57
C LYS A 10 3.09 11.70 11.60
N LYS A 11 3.89 10.78 12.13
CA LYS A 11 4.62 9.80 11.33
C LYS A 11 3.60 8.87 10.65
N ILE A 12 3.47 8.97 9.34
CA ILE A 12 2.57 8.11 8.57
C ILE A 12 3.34 6.84 8.22
N THR A 13 2.79 5.70 8.64
CA THR A 13 3.32 4.39 8.27
C THR A 13 2.33 3.72 7.34
N THR A 14 2.83 3.20 6.22
CA THR A 14 2.02 2.37 5.33
C THR A 14 2.23 0.91 5.66
N LYS A 15 1.14 0.18 5.89
CA LYS A 15 1.16 -1.24 6.18
C LYS A 15 0.20 -1.97 5.24
N LEU A 16 0.58 -3.15 4.80
CA LEU A 16 -0.35 -4.11 4.19
C LEU A 16 -0.87 -5.03 5.30
N VAL A 17 -2.15 -5.37 5.28
CA VAL A 17 -2.73 -6.29 6.26
C VAL A 17 -3.68 -7.28 5.60
N GLY A 18 -3.81 -8.46 6.21
CA GLY A 18 -4.73 -9.50 5.76
C GLY A 18 -4.32 -10.07 4.40
N ASP A 19 -5.30 -10.25 3.51
CA ASP A 19 -5.08 -10.87 2.21
C ASP A 19 -4.10 -10.08 1.33
N ALA A 20 -4.04 -8.75 1.49
CA ALA A 20 -3.13 -7.90 0.75
C ALA A 20 -1.66 -8.14 1.15
N GLU A 21 -1.39 -8.36 2.44
CA GLU A 21 -0.05 -8.72 2.93
C GLU A 21 0.37 -10.08 2.37
N LYS A 22 -0.54 -11.06 2.44
CA LYS A 22 -0.30 -12.40 1.93
C LYS A 22 0.01 -12.39 0.42
N ALA A 23 -0.83 -11.74 -0.38
CA ALA A 23 -0.64 -11.64 -1.82
C ALA A 23 0.67 -10.93 -2.19
N PHE A 24 1.05 -9.89 -1.45
CA PHE A 24 2.32 -9.19 -1.66
C PHE A 24 3.52 -10.07 -1.32
N ASN A 25 3.46 -10.83 -0.24
CA ASN A 25 4.53 -11.77 0.14
C ASN A 25 4.67 -12.90 -0.89
N ASP A 26 3.56 -13.45 -1.37
CA ASP A 26 3.56 -14.47 -2.42
C ASP A 26 4.19 -13.93 -3.72
N LEU A 27 3.85 -12.70 -4.12
CA LEU A 27 4.46 -12.04 -5.29
C LEU A 27 5.97 -11.82 -5.09
N ASN A 28 6.41 -11.37 -3.91
CA ASN A 28 7.83 -11.21 -3.60
C ASN A 28 8.59 -12.53 -3.70
N LYS A 29 7.99 -13.64 -3.24
CA LYS A 29 8.60 -14.96 -3.33
C LYS A 29 8.80 -15.38 -4.79
N ILE A 30 7.76 -15.25 -5.62
CA ILE A 30 7.83 -15.56 -7.06
C ILE A 30 8.93 -14.73 -7.74
N VAL A 31 8.99 -13.43 -7.45
CA VAL A 31 10.04 -12.55 -8.01
C VAL A 31 11.43 -12.94 -7.50
N GLY A 32 11.57 -13.32 -6.23
CA GLY A 32 12.83 -13.81 -5.67
C GLY A 32 13.34 -15.08 -6.36
N GLU A 33 12.45 -16.03 -6.62
CA GLU A 33 12.75 -17.25 -7.37
C GLU A 33 13.19 -16.92 -8.82
N GLN A 34 12.45 -16.04 -9.50
CA GLN A 34 12.80 -15.57 -10.86
C GLN A 34 14.19 -14.93 -10.90
N ARG A 35 14.50 -14.05 -9.94
CA ARG A 35 15.82 -13.41 -9.84
C ARG A 35 16.92 -14.42 -9.57
N SER A 36 16.66 -15.43 -8.75
CA SER A 36 17.61 -16.50 -8.45
C SER A 36 17.93 -17.35 -9.70
N GLN A 37 17.00 -17.41 -10.65
CA GLN A 37 17.16 -18.04 -11.96
C GLN A 37 17.78 -17.10 -13.01
N GLY A 38 18.19 -15.89 -12.62
CA GLY A 38 18.76 -14.88 -13.53
C GLY A 38 17.74 -14.14 -14.39
N ILE A 39 16.44 -14.31 -14.13
CA ILE A 39 15.38 -13.57 -14.83
C ILE A 39 15.30 -12.16 -14.25
N THR A 40 15.60 -11.17 -15.09
CA THR A 40 15.63 -9.75 -14.71
C THR A 40 14.38 -8.99 -15.13
N SER A 41 13.58 -9.55 -16.03
CA SER A 41 12.36 -8.93 -16.57
C SER A 41 11.26 -9.97 -16.70
N SER A 42 10.14 -9.73 -16.02
CA SER A 42 8.93 -10.53 -16.08
C SER A 42 7.72 -9.64 -15.76
N LYS A 43 6.52 -10.16 -16.01
CA LYS A 43 5.28 -9.48 -15.62
C LYS A 43 5.21 -9.31 -14.10
N ASP A 44 5.64 -10.32 -13.33
CA ASP A 44 5.62 -10.31 -11.87
C ASP A 44 6.61 -9.29 -11.29
N ILE A 45 7.82 -9.21 -11.85
CA ILE A 45 8.83 -8.20 -11.48
C ILE A 45 8.30 -6.80 -11.77
N THR A 46 7.69 -6.61 -12.94
CA THR A 46 7.10 -5.32 -13.33
C THR A 46 5.97 -4.92 -12.39
N LEU A 47 5.10 -5.87 -12.04
CA LEU A 47 4.00 -5.65 -11.10
C LEU A 47 4.52 -5.28 -9.71
N LEU A 48 5.49 -6.02 -9.18
CA LEU A 48 6.09 -5.75 -7.87
C LEU A 48 6.73 -4.35 -7.84
N ASN A 49 7.45 -3.97 -8.89
CA ASN A 49 8.04 -2.65 -9.01
C ASN A 49 6.98 -1.54 -9.05
N ALA A 50 5.87 -1.76 -9.77
CA ALA A 50 4.77 -0.80 -9.82
C ALA A 50 4.12 -0.61 -8.45
N ILE A 51 3.90 -1.70 -7.71
CA ILE A 51 3.36 -1.67 -6.35
C ILE A 51 4.31 -0.91 -5.40
N ASN A 52 5.62 -1.23 -5.43
CA ASN A 52 6.63 -0.53 -4.61
C ASN A 52 6.67 0.97 -4.90
N ARG A 53 6.56 1.36 -6.18
CA ARG A 53 6.49 2.78 -6.55
C ARG A 53 5.26 3.47 -5.98
N ILE A 54 4.12 2.79 -5.92
CA ILE A 54 2.90 3.34 -5.31
C ILE A 54 3.10 3.52 -3.79
N PHE A 55 3.76 2.59 -3.11
CA PHE A 55 4.11 2.74 -1.69
C PHE A 55 4.96 3.97 -1.41
N ASP A 56 6.01 4.21 -2.21
CA ASP A 56 6.84 5.41 -2.10
C ASP A 56 6.02 6.70 -2.27
N VAL A 57 5.10 6.71 -3.22
CA VAL A 57 4.25 7.86 -3.46
C VAL A 57 3.26 8.07 -2.32
N ILE A 58 2.67 7.02 -1.76
CA ILE A 58 1.75 7.13 -0.61
C ILE A 58 2.51 7.56 0.66
N ALA A 59 3.73 7.07 0.85
CA ALA A 59 4.57 7.45 1.98
C ALA A 59 4.95 8.95 1.95
N THR A 60 5.19 9.49 0.76
CA THR A 60 5.51 10.92 0.56
C THR A 60 4.27 11.80 0.42
N ASN A 61 3.15 11.24 -0.04
CA ASN A 61 1.88 11.90 -0.22
C ASN A 61 0.72 10.96 0.18
N PRO A 62 0.26 10.98 1.44
CA PRO A 62 -0.78 10.07 1.93
C PRO A 62 -2.16 10.33 1.32
N PHE A 63 -2.35 11.46 0.65
CA PHE A 63 -3.57 11.80 -0.08
C PHE A 63 -3.45 11.46 -1.56
N TYR A 64 -2.46 10.64 -1.94
CA TYR A 64 -2.28 10.20 -3.31
C TYR A 64 -3.37 9.21 -3.72
N GLY A 65 -4.14 9.56 -4.74
CA GLY A 65 -5.24 8.75 -5.27
C GLY A 65 -6.62 9.30 -4.93
N GLU A 66 -7.64 8.55 -5.35
CA GLU A 66 -9.03 8.83 -4.98
C GLU A 66 -9.35 8.14 -3.65
N ASN A 67 -9.80 8.91 -2.65
CA ASN A 67 -10.22 8.34 -1.38
C ASN A 67 -11.48 7.51 -1.61
N ALA A 68 -11.44 6.23 -1.26
CA ALA A 68 -12.63 5.39 -1.36
C ALA A 68 -13.70 5.90 -0.38
N LYS A 69 -14.94 6.07 -0.84
CA LYS A 69 -16.07 6.45 0.03
C LYS A 69 -16.17 5.45 1.18
N LYS A 70 -16.27 5.93 2.43
CA LYS A 70 -16.31 5.09 3.64
C LYS A 70 -17.39 4.00 3.58
N ASP A 71 -18.51 4.30 2.92
CA ASP A 71 -19.62 3.35 2.72
C ASP A 71 -19.29 2.17 1.80
N LEU A 72 -18.31 2.32 0.90
CA LEU A 72 -17.85 1.24 0.02
C LEU A 72 -16.87 0.29 0.73
N ILE A 73 -16.38 0.65 1.92
CA ILE A 73 -15.52 -0.23 2.71
C ILE A 73 -16.43 -1.23 3.46
N PRO A 74 -16.25 -2.54 3.25
CA PRO A 74 -17.02 -3.55 3.98
C PRO A 74 -16.86 -3.35 5.49
N LYS A 75 -17.96 -3.55 6.24
CA LYS A 75 -18.01 -3.27 7.69
C LYS A 75 -16.96 -4.05 8.48
N GLU A 76 -16.64 -5.26 8.04
CA GLU A 76 -15.64 -6.14 8.65
C GLU A 76 -14.25 -5.48 8.67
N TYR A 77 -13.85 -4.82 7.59
CA TYR A 77 -12.57 -4.10 7.52
C TYR A 77 -12.58 -2.82 8.36
N ARG A 78 -13.74 -2.15 8.48
CA ARG A 78 -13.88 -0.96 9.32
C ARG A 78 -13.69 -1.28 10.81
N GLN A 79 -14.25 -2.40 11.27
CA GLN A 79 -14.17 -2.82 12.66
C GLN A 79 -12.79 -3.43 13.01
N LYS A 80 -12.17 -4.15 12.08
CA LYS A 80 -10.93 -4.89 12.35
C LYS A 80 -9.67 -4.02 12.34
N TYR A 81 -9.67 -2.91 11.60
CA TYR A 81 -8.44 -2.14 11.32
C TYR A 81 -8.50 -0.65 11.71
N ASP A 82 -9.52 -0.23 12.47
CA ASP A 82 -9.72 1.16 12.95
C ASP A 82 -9.40 2.23 11.88
N VAL A 83 -10.07 2.10 10.73
CA VAL A 83 -9.73 2.86 9.51
C VAL A 83 -10.29 4.28 9.62
N VAL A 84 -9.48 5.22 10.13
CA VAL A 84 -9.88 6.63 10.25
C VAL A 84 -9.93 7.33 8.89
N THR A 85 -9.06 6.95 7.95
CA THR A 85 -8.98 7.54 6.59
C THR A 85 -8.77 6.46 5.53
N SER A 86 -9.60 6.53 4.48
CA SER A 86 -9.87 5.46 3.52
C SER A 86 -8.97 5.57 2.28
N LEU A 87 -7.85 4.84 2.27
CA LEU A 87 -7.19 4.40 1.04
C LEU A 87 -7.36 2.89 0.92
N LEU A 88 -7.73 2.40 -0.25
CA LEU A 88 -7.93 0.97 -0.55
C LEU A 88 -6.60 0.20 -0.78
N LEU A 89 -5.59 0.54 0.02
CA LEU A 89 -4.57 -0.37 0.55
C LEU A 89 -4.72 -0.16 2.05
N THR A 90 -4.99 -1.20 2.85
CA THR A 90 -5.30 -1.09 4.29
C THR A 90 -4.11 -0.56 5.11
N CYS A 91 -3.86 0.73 4.93
CA CYS A 91 -2.79 1.55 5.45
C CYS A 91 -3.23 2.01 6.85
N GLN A 92 -2.81 1.28 7.87
CA GLN A 92 -3.10 1.63 9.26
C GLN A 92 -2.26 2.86 9.64
N ILE A 93 -2.87 4.05 9.61
CA ILE A 93 -2.27 5.24 10.22
C ILE A 93 -2.40 5.10 11.74
N ILE A 94 -1.44 4.40 12.36
CA ILE A 94 -1.31 4.38 13.82
C ILE A 94 -0.62 5.68 14.23
N GLY A 95 -1.39 6.60 14.82
CA GLY A 95 -0.84 7.71 15.58
C GLY A 95 -0.91 7.37 17.06
N GLU A 96 0.26 7.29 17.70
CA GLU A 96 0.39 7.45 19.15
C GLU A 96 -0.10 8.84 19.58
#